data_AF-A0A0L0FJU9-F1
#
_entry.id   AF-A0A0L0FJU9-F1
#
_cell.length_a   1.000
_cell.length_b   1.000
_cell.length_c   1.000
_cell.angle_alpha   90.00
_cell.angle_beta   90.00
_cell.angle_gamma   90.00
#
_symmetry.space_group_name_H-M   'P 1'
#
loop_
_entity.id
_entity.type
_entity.pdbx_description
1 polymer ?
#
loop_
_entity_poly.entity_id
_entity_poly.type
_entity_poly.pdbx_seq_one_letter_code
_entity_poly.pdbx_strand_id
1 'polypeptide(L)'
;RPTFATEVLQDLGDGRLACLQQFAEDESAKKSEHWTECPFRPLVCEHKGCTRTVSYLHLKEHDQQCQFKIIPCPNGCDYECVRGVMSAHLEGSCVCKPIPCPYRRLGKCNTVPQNKLEAHLLTHCNHHIEGLVSYIDTLTLRGQKIEQRIYDANDRLSRFKDQQFQKHLKDLGKMQKKISHMESDLTSTQNKQMKQLSKVL
;
A
#
# COMPACT_ATOMS: atom_id res chain seq x y z
N ARG A 1 31.23 29.06 35.48
CA ARG A 1 31.66 28.16 34.39
C ARG A 1 32.79 27.31 34.96
N PRO A 2 32.54 26.11 35.52
CA PRO A 2 33.66 25.30 36.01
C PRO A 2 34.38 24.72 34.79
N THR A 3 35.65 25.05 34.66
CA THR A 3 36.59 24.55 33.67
C THR A 3 36.94 23.11 34.02
N PHE A 4 36.07 22.16 33.66
CA PHE A 4 36.47 20.77 33.61
C PHE A 4 37.09 20.54 32.23
N ALA A 5 38.41 20.43 32.22
CA ALA A 5 39.19 20.15 31.02
C ALA A 5 38.60 18.94 30.30
N THR A 6 38.49 19.05 28.98
CA THR A 6 38.14 17.99 28.03
C THR A 6 39.07 16.75 28.09
N GLU A 7 40.04 16.73 29.00
CA GLU A 7 41.15 15.77 29.11
C GLU A 7 40.88 14.59 30.09
N VAL A 8 39.70 14.53 30.72
CA VAL A 8 39.38 13.56 31.80
C VAL A 8 38.30 12.56 31.39
N LEU A 9 38.11 12.35 30.08
CA LEU A 9 37.03 11.52 29.52
C LEU A 9 37.62 10.44 28.59
N GLN A 10 37.46 9.17 28.94
CA GLN A 10 37.75 8.06 28.03
C GLN A 10 36.43 7.41 27.60
N ASP A 11 36.20 7.34 26.29
CA ASP A 11 35.14 6.53 25.71
C ASP A 11 35.55 5.05 25.84
N LEU A 12 34.85 4.31 26.70
CA LEU A 12 35.10 2.88 26.93
C LEU A 12 34.46 1.99 25.85
N GLY A 13 33.98 2.57 24.74
CA GLY A 13 33.50 1.84 23.55
C GLY A 13 32.02 1.49 23.58
N ASP A 14 31.27 1.97 24.58
CA ASP A 14 29.84 1.73 24.74
C ASP A 14 29.05 2.94 25.27
N GLY A 15 29.63 4.15 25.11
CA GLY A 15 29.01 5.43 25.49
C GLY A 15 29.20 5.83 26.96
N ARG A 16 30.11 5.18 27.69
CA ARG A 16 30.43 5.52 29.09
C ARG A 16 31.43 6.67 29.17
N LEU A 17 31.06 7.71 29.91
CA LEU A 17 31.95 8.79 30.36
C LEU A 17 32.10 8.69 31.87
N ALA A 18 33.30 8.37 32.35
CA ALA A 18 33.62 8.26 33.77
C ALA A 18 34.62 9.34 34.19
N CYS A 19 34.47 9.88 35.39
CA CYS A 19 35.48 10.79 35.95
C CYS A 19 36.79 10.02 36.22
N LEU A 20 37.88 10.46 35.59
CA LEU A 20 39.24 9.92 35.77
C LEU A 20 40.03 10.62 36.89
N GLN A 21 39.39 11.45 37.72
CA GLN A 21 40.10 12.13 38.82
C GLN A 21 40.64 11.10 39.82
N GLN A 22 41.96 11.05 39.95
CA GLN A 22 42.65 10.19 40.90
C GLN A 22 42.73 10.89 42.26
N PHE A 23 42.49 10.11 43.31
CA PHE A 23 42.63 10.53 44.71
C PHE A 23 43.59 9.55 45.38
N ALA A 24 44.50 10.05 46.20
CA ALA A 24 45.36 9.18 47.01
C ALA A 24 44.52 8.40 48.04
N GLU A 25 45.05 7.28 48.57
CA GLU A 25 44.31 6.39 49.49
C GLU A 25 43.86 7.10 50.78
N ASP A 26 44.62 8.09 51.23
CA ASP A 26 44.36 8.92 52.40
C ASP A 26 43.36 10.07 52.14
N GLU A 27 42.98 10.33 50.88
CA GLU A 27 42.09 11.42 50.46
C GLU A 27 40.62 10.99 50.31
N SER A 28 40.18 10.02 51.13
CA SER A 28 38.80 9.49 51.09
C SER A 28 37.74 10.59 51.27
N ALA A 29 37.98 11.58 52.14
CA ALA A 29 37.08 12.71 52.36
C ALA A 29 36.94 13.61 51.12
N LYS A 30 38.06 13.95 50.47
CA LYS A 30 38.07 14.77 49.24
C LYS A 30 37.40 14.04 48.06
N LYS A 31 37.62 12.73 47.96
CA LYS A 31 36.93 11.87 46.99
C LYS A 31 35.41 11.89 47.22
N SER A 32 34.98 11.74 48.47
CA SER A 32 33.55 11.79 48.83
C SER A 32 32.90 13.13 48.49
N GLU A 33 33.57 14.23 48.81
CA GLU A 33 33.12 15.60 48.50
C GLU A 33 33.08 15.86 46.98
N HIS A 34 34.06 15.36 46.22
CA HIS A 34 34.03 15.46 44.76
C HIS A 34 32.81 14.73 44.14
N TRP A 35 32.50 13.52 44.62
CA TRP A 35 31.41 12.73 44.04
C TRP A 35 30.01 13.31 44.29
N THR A 36 29.82 14.21 45.26
CA THR A 36 28.51 14.87 45.45
C THR A 36 28.20 15.91 44.38
N GLU A 37 29.21 16.48 43.73
CA GLU A 37 29.06 17.55 42.73
C GLU A 37 29.50 17.15 41.31
N CYS A 38 30.27 16.05 41.18
CA CYS A 38 30.79 15.64 39.89
C CYS A 38 29.68 15.16 38.92
N PRO A 39 29.51 15.82 37.75
CA PRO A 39 28.52 15.40 36.75
C PRO A 39 28.90 14.07 36.07
N PHE A 40 30.17 13.66 36.15
CA PHE A 40 30.68 12.40 35.62
C PHE A 40 30.73 11.27 36.66
N ARG A 41 30.10 11.46 37.83
CA ARG A 41 30.03 10.42 38.86
C ARG A 41 29.29 9.18 38.37
N PRO A 42 29.83 7.98 38.59
CA PRO A 42 29.17 6.75 38.18
C PRO A 42 27.96 6.48 39.08
N LEU A 43 26.81 6.19 38.47
CA LEU A 43 25.58 5.77 39.11
C LEU A 43 25.09 4.49 38.47
N VAL A 44 24.68 3.52 39.30
CA VAL A 44 24.04 2.29 38.81
C VAL A 44 22.59 2.61 38.47
N CYS A 45 22.11 2.09 37.34
CA CYS A 45 20.72 2.23 36.95
C CYS A 45 19.78 1.63 38.02
N GLU A 46 18.72 2.37 38.38
CA GLU A 46 17.74 1.93 39.38
C GLU A 46 16.67 0.99 38.79
N HIS A 47 16.57 0.88 37.46
CA HIS A 47 15.61 -0.01 36.80
C HIS A 47 15.97 -1.46 37.05
N LYS A 48 15.02 -2.21 37.63
CA LYS A 48 15.21 -3.63 37.97
C LYS A 48 15.66 -4.44 36.75
N GLY A 49 16.81 -5.11 36.86
CA GLY A 49 17.40 -5.92 35.81
C GLY A 49 18.42 -5.19 34.93
N CYS A 50 18.52 -3.86 35.02
CA CYS A 50 19.58 -3.11 34.37
C CYS A 50 20.85 -3.12 35.24
N THR A 51 21.96 -3.63 34.70
CA THR A 51 23.26 -3.63 35.38
C THR A 51 24.19 -2.51 34.92
N ARG A 52 23.68 -1.56 34.11
CA ARG A 52 24.51 -0.47 33.57
C ARG A 52 24.85 0.54 34.65
N THR A 53 26.11 0.96 34.63
CA THR A 53 26.60 2.14 35.34
C THR A 53 26.77 3.28 34.34
N VAL A 54 26.13 4.41 34.61
CA VAL A 54 26.13 5.60 33.75
C VAL A 54 26.53 6.83 34.57
N SER A 55 27.04 7.89 33.94
CA SER A 55 27.30 9.12 34.70
C SER A 55 26.01 9.85 35.04
N TYR A 56 26.03 10.64 36.13
CA TYR A 56 24.92 11.51 36.50
C TYR A 56 24.45 12.39 35.33
N LEU A 57 25.37 12.94 34.54
CA LEU A 57 25.07 13.74 33.35
C LEU A 57 24.22 12.99 32.30
N HIS A 58 24.52 11.71 32.05
CA HIS A 58 23.83 10.90 31.04
C HIS A 58 22.72 10.02 31.62
N LEU A 59 22.47 10.05 32.93
CA LEU A 59 21.45 9.22 33.58
C LEU A 59 20.07 9.43 32.97
N LYS A 60 19.72 10.69 32.66
CA LYS A 60 18.44 11.04 32.03
C LYS A 60 18.31 10.48 30.61
N GLU A 61 19.38 10.54 29.83
CA GLU A 61 19.41 9.99 28.47
C GLU A 61 19.30 8.46 28.52
N HIS A 62 20.06 7.82 29.41
CA HIS A 62 19.96 6.39 29.66
C HIS A 62 18.52 5.99 30.07
N ASP A 63 17.90 6.71 31.00
CA ASP A 63 16.53 6.43 31.45
C ASP A 63 15.51 6.47 30.31
N GLN A 64 15.67 7.40 29.35
CA GLN A 64 14.80 7.48 28.18
C GLN A 64 14.93 6.26 27.24
N GLN A 65 16.10 5.60 27.23
CA GLN A 65 16.41 4.50 26.32
C GLN A 65 16.50 3.13 27.02
N CYS A 66 16.47 3.10 28.36
CA CYS A 66 16.69 1.88 29.13
C CYS A 66 15.65 0.82 28.79
N GLN A 67 16.13 -0.36 28.37
CA GLN A 67 15.28 -1.49 27.98
C GLN A 67 14.54 -2.11 29.18
N PHE A 68 15.04 -1.89 30.40
CA PHE A 68 14.46 -2.40 31.65
C PHE A 68 13.48 -1.42 32.30
N LYS A 69 13.36 -0.20 31.76
CA LYS A 69 12.37 0.77 32.24
C LYS A 69 10.97 0.24 31.93
N ILE A 70 10.10 0.22 32.95
CA ILE A 70 8.67 -0.03 32.77
C ILE A 70 8.07 1.18 32.08
N ILE A 71 7.40 0.94 30.96
CA ILE A 71 6.71 1.96 30.18
C ILE A 71 5.27 1.55 29.92
N PRO A 72 4.34 2.53 29.86
CA PRO A 72 2.98 2.26 29.41
C PRO A 72 2.95 1.95 27.93
N CYS A 73 1.92 1.22 27.51
CA CYS A 73 1.70 0.92 26.10
C CYS A 73 1.47 2.20 25.28
N PRO A 74 2.21 2.43 24.18
CA PRO A 74 2.03 3.62 23.33
C PRO A 74 0.68 3.62 22.60
N ASN A 75 0.00 2.48 22.48
CA ASN A 75 -1.36 2.41 21.93
C ASN A 75 -2.44 2.77 22.98
N GLY A 76 -2.06 3.09 24.22
CA GLY A 76 -2.99 3.54 25.27
C GLY A 76 -3.91 2.44 25.81
N CYS A 77 -3.45 1.18 25.85
CA CYS A 77 -4.11 0.17 26.68
C CYS A 77 -3.56 0.21 28.12
N ASP A 78 -4.24 -0.47 29.04
CA ASP A 78 -3.88 -0.51 30.47
C ASP A 78 -2.67 -1.43 30.77
N TYR A 79 -1.92 -1.85 29.76
CA TYR A 79 -0.76 -2.73 29.91
C TYR A 79 0.53 -1.92 30.01
N GLU A 80 1.36 -2.26 31.00
CA GLU A 80 2.71 -1.72 31.17
C GLU A 80 3.70 -2.87 31.25
N CYS A 81 4.87 -2.70 30.64
CA CYS A 81 5.92 -3.71 30.69
C CYS A 81 7.30 -3.05 30.49
N VAL A 82 8.36 -3.82 30.70
CA VAL A 82 9.71 -3.32 30.39
C VAL A 82 9.83 -3.00 28.90
N ARG A 83 10.47 -1.88 28.56
CA ARG A 83 10.61 -1.41 27.18
C ARG A 83 11.07 -2.50 26.21
N GLY A 84 11.99 -3.37 26.64
CA GLY A 84 12.54 -4.46 25.83
C GLY A 84 11.53 -5.51 25.36
N VAL A 85 10.38 -5.66 26.04
CA VAL A 85 9.33 -6.62 25.64
C VAL A 85 8.08 -5.95 25.03
N MET A 86 8.08 -4.61 24.94
CA MET A 86 6.93 -3.86 24.44
C MET A 86 6.62 -4.18 22.96
N SER A 87 7.62 -4.45 22.13
CA SER A 87 7.42 -4.83 20.73
C SER A 87 6.56 -6.09 20.58
N ALA A 88 6.85 -7.14 21.36
CA ALA A 88 6.10 -8.38 21.35
C ALA A 88 4.63 -8.17 21.76
N HIS A 89 4.36 -7.28 22.72
CA HIS A 89 3.00 -6.88 23.07
C HIS A 89 2.28 -6.18 21.91
N LEU A 90 2.92 -5.19 21.28
CA LEU A 90 2.34 -4.41 20.17
C LEU A 90 2.03 -5.29 18.95
N GLU A 91 2.84 -6.30 18.69
CA GLU A 91 2.67 -7.23 17.59
C GLU A 91 1.60 -8.30 17.88
N GLY A 92 1.55 -8.81 19.11
CA GLY A 92 0.72 -9.95 19.49
C GLY A 92 -0.55 -9.60 20.27
N SER A 93 -0.40 -9.14 21.51
CA SER A 93 -1.48 -9.14 22.52
C SER A 93 -2.13 -7.78 22.78
N CYS A 94 -1.70 -6.72 22.11
CA CYS A 94 -2.24 -5.38 22.33
C CYS A 94 -3.70 -5.27 21.86
N VAL A 95 -4.63 -5.12 22.82
CA VAL A 95 -6.06 -4.92 22.53
C VAL A 95 -6.36 -3.57 21.86
N CYS A 96 -5.48 -2.59 21.99
CA CYS A 96 -5.58 -1.29 21.33
C CYS A 96 -4.81 -1.23 20.00
N LYS A 97 -4.31 -2.37 19.50
CA LYS A 97 -3.57 -2.44 18.24
C LYS A 97 -4.40 -1.81 17.10
N PRO A 98 -3.82 -0.93 16.28
CA PRO A 98 -4.52 -0.37 15.13
C PRO A 98 -4.76 -1.47 14.08
N ILE A 99 -6.02 -1.67 13.71
CA ILE A 99 -6.45 -2.62 12.69
C ILE A 99 -7.18 -1.90 11.55
N PRO A 100 -7.11 -2.41 10.31
CA PRO A 100 -7.79 -1.80 9.18
C PRO A 100 -9.31 -1.88 9.32
N CYS A 101 -10.01 -0.78 9.04
CA CYS A 101 -11.46 -0.82 8.93
C CYS A 101 -11.88 -1.75 7.75
N PRO A 102 -12.91 -2.61 7.91
CA PRO A 102 -13.44 -3.43 6.81
C PRO A 102 -13.90 -2.60 5.60
N TYR A 103 -14.37 -1.38 5.84
CA TYR A 103 -14.85 -0.44 4.82
C TYR A 103 -13.76 0.50 4.28
N ARG A 104 -12.48 0.29 4.60
CA ARG A 104 -11.37 1.19 4.20
C ARG A 104 -11.23 1.43 2.69
N ARG A 105 -11.76 0.54 1.86
CA ARG A 105 -11.74 0.68 0.39
C ARG A 105 -12.87 1.56 -0.15
N LEU A 106 -13.87 1.84 0.68
CA LEU A 106 -15.11 2.51 0.31
C LEU A 106 -15.25 3.90 0.95
N GLY A 107 -14.42 4.26 1.94
CA GLY A 107 -14.60 5.48 2.73
C GLY A 107 -13.34 6.05 3.38
N LYS A 108 -13.54 7.04 4.25
CA LYS A 108 -12.50 7.88 4.89
C LYS A 108 -11.81 7.23 6.10
N CYS A 109 -12.26 6.04 6.52
CA CYS A 109 -11.74 5.35 7.70
C CYS A 109 -10.65 4.36 7.29
N ASN A 110 -9.41 4.60 7.75
CA ASN A 110 -8.27 3.73 7.43
C ASN A 110 -8.04 2.68 8.51
N THR A 111 -7.76 3.13 9.74
CA THR A 111 -7.36 2.30 10.87
C THR A 111 -8.15 2.67 12.11
N VAL A 112 -8.43 1.67 12.94
CA VAL A 112 -9.23 1.79 14.17
C VAL A 112 -8.57 0.94 15.26
N PRO A 113 -8.51 1.38 16.53
CA PRO A 113 -8.08 0.52 17.63
C PRO A 113 -8.95 -0.73 17.72
N GLN A 114 -8.34 -1.91 17.87
CA GLN A 114 -9.05 -3.19 17.85
C GLN A 114 -10.20 -3.25 18.87
N ASN A 115 -9.97 -2.81 20.11
CA ASN A 115 -10.98 -2.73 21.16
C ASN A 115 -12.13 -1.72 20.90
N LYS A 116 -11.99 -0.85 19.89
CA LYS A 116 -13.02 0.12 19.50
C LYS A 116 -13.70 -0.23 18.18
N LEU A 117 -13.30 -1.33 17.51
CA LEU A 117 -13.83 -1.68 16.20
C LEU A 117 -15.36 -1.81 16.22
N GLU A 118 -15.92 -2.55 17.17
CA GLU A 118 -17.37 -2.78 17.25
C GLU A 118 -18.14 -1.47 17.42
N ALA A 119 -17.73 -0.64 18.40
CA ALA A 119 -18.34 0.67 18.61
C ALA A 119 -18.19 1.57 17.39
N HIS A 120 -17.04 1.56 16.71
CA HIS A 120 -16.82 2.30 15.46
C HIS A 120 -17.79 1.84 14.37
N LEU A 121 -17.94 0.54 14.14
CA LEU A 121 -18.84 0.00 13.11
C LEU A 121 -20.29 0.39 13.37
N LEU A 122 -20.72 0.41 14.63
CA LEU A 122 -22.07 0.83 15.03
C LEU A 122 -22.28 2.34 14.86
N THR A 123 -21.34 3.15 15.35
CA THR A 123 -21.46 4.62 15.35
C THR A 123 -21.25 5.26 13.98
N HIS A 124 -20.51 4.59 13.09
CA HIS A 124 -20.18 5.09 11.75
C HIS A 124 -20.89 4.30 10.64
N CYS A 125 -21.90 3.48 10.96
CA CYS A 125 -22.60 2.63 10.00
C CYS A 125 -23.16 3.43 8.81
N ASN A 126 -23.75 4.60 9.07
CA ASN A 126 -24.29 5.46 8.03
C ASN A 126 -23.21 5.93 7.05
N HIS A 127 -22.03 6.31 7.54
CA HIS A 127 -20.92 6.70 6.67
C HIS A 127 -20.43 5.53 5.80
N HIS A 128 -20.40 4.32 6.36
CA HIS A 128 -20.07 3.12 5.60
C HIS A 128 -21.13 2.79 4.53
N ILE A 129 -22.41 2.96 4.86
CA ILE A 129 -23.53 2.75 3.94
C ILE A 129 -23.51 3.80 2.82
N GLU A 130 -23.25 5.07 3.11
CA GLU A 130 -23.08 6.12 2.09
C GLU A 130 -21.94 5.78 1.11
N GLY A 131 -20.80 5.31 1.63
CA GLY A 131 -19.68 4.84 0.82
C GLY A 131 -20.05 3.65 -0.07
N LEU A 132 -20.84 2.69 0.46
CA LEU A 132 -21.37 1.57 -0.30
C LEU A 132 -22.31 2.02 -1.42
N VAL A 133 -23.26 2.91 -1.12
CA VAL A 133 -24.22 3.43 -2.11
C VAL A 133 -23.48 4.17 -3.23
N SER A 134 -22.54 5.06 -2.89
CA SER A 134 -21.73 5.77 -3.90
C SER A 134 -20.91 4.81 -4.77
N TYR A 135 -20.38 3.73 -4.19
CA TYR A 135 -19.67 2.71 -4.94
C TYR A 135 -20.61 1.94 -5.88
N ILE A 136 -21.82 1.59 -5.43
CA ILE A 136 -22.85 0.94 -6.24
C ILE A 136 -23.27 1.84 -7.42
N ASP A 137 -23.50 3.13 -7.19
CA ASP A 137 -23.82 4.09 -8.25
C ASP A 137 -22.71 4.15 -9.30
N THR A 138 -21.45 4.17 -8.84
CA THR A 138 -20.28 4.14 -9.73
C THR A 138 -20.23 2.86 -10.57
N LEU A 139 -20.50 1.70 -9.97
CA LEU A 139 -20.57 0.43 -10.68
C LEU A 139 -21.72 0.40 -11.68
N THR A 140 -22.88 0.94 -11.32
CA THR A 140 -24.07 1.01 -12.16
C THR A 140 -23.82 1.86 -13.40
N LEU A 141 -23.25 3.07 -13.23
CA LEU A 141 -22.86 3.95 -14.33
C LEU A 141 -21.81 3.30 -15.24
N ARG A 142 -20.86 2.54 -14.67
CA ARG A 142 -19.88 1.80 -15.46
C ARG A 142 -20.53 0.68 -16.26
N GLY A 143 -21.49 -0.04 -15.67
CA GLY A 143 -22.31 -1.05 -16.35
C GLY A 143 -23.04 -0.45 -17.55
N GLN A 144 -23.78 0.64 -17.35
CA GLN A 144 -24.51 1.34 -18.42
C GLN A 144 -23.59 1.77 -19.56
N LYS A 145 -22.40 2.29 -19.26
CA LYS A 145 -21.40 2.65 -20.30
C LYS A 145 -20.91 1.44 -21.09
N ILE A 146 -20.76 0.29 -20.45
CA ILE A 146 -20.35 -0.95 -21.13
C ILE A 146 -21.49 -1.44 -22.03
N GLU A 147 -22.71 -1.47 -21.53
CA GLU A 147 -23.91 -1.86 -22.30
C GLU A 147 -24.08 -0.96 -23.53
N GLN A 148 -23.95 0.35 -23.37
CA GLN A 148 -24.02 1.30 -24.48
C GLN A 148 -22.93 1.04 -25.53
N ARG A 149 -21.69 0.77 -25.09
CA ARG A 149 -20.60 0.42 -26.02
C ARG A 149 -20.85 -0.89 -26.77
N ILE A 150 -21.46 -1.88 -26.12
CA ILE A 150 -21.84 -3.15 -26.76
C ILE A 150 -22.92 -2.90 -27.81
N TYR A 151 -23.95 -2.13 -27.45
CA TYR A 151 -25.01 -1.75 -28.37
C TYR A 151 -24.47 -1.04 -29.60
N ASP A 152 -23.64 -0.01 -29.42
CA ASP A 152 -23.03 0.76 -30.50
C ASP A 152 -22.14 -0.12 -31.40
N ALA A 153 -21.36 -1.02 -30.80
CA ALA A 153 -20.52 -1.95 -31.55
C ALA A 153 -21.36 -2.92 -32.39
N ASN A 154 -22.47 -3.41 -31.84
CA ASN A 154 -23.37 -4.32 -32.53
C ASN A 154 -24.11 -3.63 -33.69
N ASP A 155 -24.59 -2.39 -33.50
CA ASP A 155 -25.19 -1.58 -34.57
C ASP A 155 -24.20 -1.35 -35.73
N ARG A 156 -22.96 -0.98 -35.41
CA ARG A 156 -21.88 -0.82 -36.42
C ARG A 156 -21.64 -2.12 -37.19
N LEU A 157 -21.59 -3.25 -36.49
CA LEU A 157 -21.39 -4.55 -37.12
C LEU A 157 -22.57 -4.92 -38.03
N SER A 158 -23.81 -4.66 -37.61
CA SER A 158 -24.99 -4.89 -38.43
C SER A 158 -24.95 -4.08 -39.71
N ARG A 159 -24.68 -2.77 -39.60
CA ARG A 159 -24.56 -1.88 -40.78
C ARG A 159 -23.45 -2.32 -41.72
N PHE A 160 -22.30 -2.74 -41.18
CA PHE A 160 -21.21 -3.26 -41.99
C PHE A 160 -21.62 -4.54 -42.74
N LYS A 161 -22.31 -5.48 -42.07
CA LYS A 161 -22.83 -6.69 -42.70
C LYS A 161 -23.83 -6.36 -43.81
N ASP A 162 -24.75 -5.43 -43.57
CA ASP A 162 -25.74 -5.01 -44.57
C ASP A 162 -25.07 -4.36 -45.79
N GLN A 163 -24.09 -3.50 -45.57
CA GLN A 163 -23.31 -2.88 -46.66
C GLN A 163 -22.55 -3.93 -47.49
N GLN A 164 -21.92 -4.91 -46.85
CA GLN A 164 -21.23 -6.00 -47.54
C GLN A 164 -22.21 -6.86 -48.33
N PHE A 165 -23.35 -7.22 -47.74
CA PHE A 165 -24.38 -8.01 -48.41
C PHE A 165 -24.91 -7.29 -49.66
N GLN A 166 -25.22 -6.00 -49.54
CA GLN A 166 -25.64 -5.16 -50.66
C GLN A 166 -24.57 -5.05 -51.76
N LYS A 167 -23.29 -4.96 -51.39
CA LYS A 167 -22.18 -4.95 -52.33
C LYS A 167 -22.09 -6.29 -53.09
N HIS A 168 -22.17 -7.41 -52.37
CA HIS A 168 -22.16 -8.74 -52.97
C HIS A 168 -23.34 -8.96 -53.93
N LEU A 169 -24.55 -8.53 -53.57
CA LEU A 169 -25.71 -8.59 -54.47
C LEU A 169 -25.48 -7.80 -55.77
N LYS A 170 -24.90 -6.59 -55.69
CA LYS A 170 -24.57 -5.79 -56.88
C LYS A 170 -23.54 -6.49 -57.76
N ASP A 171 -22.52 -7.10 -57.17
CA ASP A 171 -21.47 -7.78 -57.93
C ASP A 171 -21.98 -9.09 -58.56
N LEU A 172 -22.83 -9.85 -57.87
CA LEU A 172 -23.55 -11.00 -58.43
C LEU A 172 -24.39 -10.57 -59.64
N GLY A 173 -25.15 -9.48 -59.53
CA GLY A 173 -25.94 -8.95 -60.65
C GLY A 173 -25.09 -8.55 -61.87
N LYS A 174 -23.89 -7.98 -61.64
CA LYS A 174 -22.94 -7.70 -62.74
C LYS A 174 -22.41 -8.97 -63.37
N MET A 175 -22.07 -9.98 -62.57
CA MET A 175 -21.60 -11.27 -63.09
C MET A 175 -22.68 -11.97 -63.91
N GLN A 176 -23.94 -11.95 -63.44
CA GLN A 176 -25.06 -12.53 -64.17
C GLN A 176 -25.26 -11.85 -65.54
N LYS A 177 -25.17 -10.51 -65.61
CA LYS A 177 -25.21 -9.79 -66.89
C LYS A 177 -24.08 -10.20 -67.84
N LYS A 178 -22.85 -10.40 -67.32
CA LYS A 178 -21.72 -10.87 -68.14
C LYS A 178 -21.95 -12.29 -68.65
N ILE A 179 -22.48 -13.18 -67.82
CA ILE A 179 -22.85 -14.55 -68.22
C ILE A 179 -23.87 -14.50 -69.37
N SER A 180 -24.95 -13.73 -69.23
CA SER A 180 -25.94 -13.60 -70.31
C SER A 180 -25.37 -13.05 -71.63
N HIS A 181 -24.40 -12.14 -71.55
CA HIS A 181 -23.70 -11.63 -72.74
C HIS A 181 -22.85 -12.72 -73.39
N MET A 182 -22.05 -13.45 -72.60
CA MET A 182 -21.25 -14.57 -73.10
C MET A 182 -22.11 -15.69 -73.68
N GLU A 183 -23.25 -16.01 -73.07
CA GLU A 183 -24.22 -16.97 -73.59
C GLU A 183 -24.71 -16.52 -74.97
N SER A 184 -25.16 -15.26 -75.12
CA SER A 184 -25.60 -14.71 -76.41
C SER A 184 -24.50 -14.79 -77.48
N ASP A 185 -23.26 -14.44 -77.13
CA ASP A 185 -22.12 -14.50 -78.04
C ASP A 185 -21.82 -15.94 -78.47
N LEU A 186 -21.94 -16.90 -77.54
CA LEU A 186 -21.76 -18.33 -77.82
C LEU A 186 -22.81 -18.83 -78.80
N THR A 187 -24.10 -18.52 -78.57
CA THR A 187 -25.19 -18.93 -79.48
C THR A 187 -25.03 -18.31 -80.86
N SER A 188 -24.64 -17.03 -80.93
CA SER A 188 -24.34 -16.34 -82.19
C SER A 188 -23.20 -17.03 -82.95
N THR A 189 -22.13 -17.41 -82.26
CA THR A 189 -20.98 -18.11 -82.85
C THR A 189 -21.36 -19.50 -83.35
N GLN A 190 -22.11 -20.28 -82.55
CA GLN A 190 -22.63 -21.59 -82.95
C GLN A 190 -23.51 -21.48 -84.20
N ASN A 191 -24.43 -20.50 -84.25
CA ASN A 191 -25.28 -20.27 -85.42
C ASN A 191 -24.47 -19.91 -86.68
N LYS A 192 -23.41 -19.11 -86.55
CA LYS A 192 -22.49 -18.80 -87.67
C LYS A 192 -21.76 -20.05 -88.16
N GLN A 193 -21.23 -20.85 -87.24
CA GLN A 193 -20.55 -22.10 -87.57
C GLN A 193 -21.48 -23.10 -88.26
N MET A 194 -22.72 -23.26 -87.77
CA MET A 194 -23.73 -24.11 -88.41
C MET A 194 -24.06 -23.66 -89.84
N LYS A 195 -24.23 -22.35 -90.06
CA LYS A 195 -24.43 -21.78 -91.41
C LYS A 195 -23.22 -21.96 -92.33
N GLN A 196 -22.01 -22.00 -91.78
CA GLN A 196 -20.81 -22.30 -92.57
C GLN A 196 -20.74 -23.78 -92.92
N LEU A 197 -21.00 -24.68 -91.97
CA LEU A 197 -21.06 -26.13 -92.22
C LEU A 197 -22.10 -26.49 -93.29
N SER A 198 -23.28 -25.87 -93.23
CA SER A 198 -24.35 -26.10 -94.21
C SER A 198 -24.04 -25.59 -95.63
N LYS A 199 -22.95 -24.83 -95.82
CA LYS A 199 -22.47 -24.39 -97.15
C LYS A 199 -21.39 -25.32 -97.72
N VAL A 200 -20.84 -26.21 -96.90
CA VAL A 200 -19.73 -27.11 -97.26
C VAL A 200 -20.23 -28.55 -97.47
N LEU A 201 -21.42 -28.89 -96.96
CA LEU A 201 -22.19 -30.10 -97.25
C LEU A 201 -23.16 -29.85 -98.41
#